data_AF-A0AAU9PLT2-F1
#
_entry.id   AF-A0AAU9PLT2-F1
#
_cell.length_a   1.000
_cell.length_b   1.000
_cell.length_c   1.000
_cell.angle_alpha   90.00
_cell.angle_beta   90.00
_cell.angle_gamma   90.00
#
_symmetry.space_group_name_H-M   'P 1'
#
loop_
_entity.id
_entity.type
_entity.pdbx_description
1 polymer ?
#
loop_
_entity_poly.entity_id
_entity_poly.type
_entity_poly.pdbx_seq_one_letter_code
_entity_poly.pdbx_strand_id
1 'polypeptide(L)'
;MEPKGVGLGASLLVPSVQELAKEPLTKVPTRYVRTDQDPLVVSSLLSSLPKVPIIDMDKLSCEDSADDELEKLHRACKEWGFFQIINHGVSLPLMERMKKETQEFFKLSMDEKKKFWQKNEDIEGFGQAFVVSNEQKLDWADIFYLVTLPDNIRKPHLFPNLPLPFRSVIHLLICVGIYAFKQVVHKSQL
;
A
#
# COMPACT_ATOMS: atom_id res chain seq x y z
N MET A 1 -5.47 31.61 -12.01
CA MET A 1 -5.28 30.44 -12.88
C MET A 1 -4.91 29.31 -11.94
N GLU A 2 -5.90 28.50 -11.54
CA GLU A 2 -5.71 27.40 -10.59
C GLU A 2 -4.68 26.40 -11.15
N PRO A 3 -3.76 25.86 -10.33
CA PRO A 3 -2.84 24.85 -10.81
C PRO A 3 -3.64 23.59 -11.17
N LYS A 4 -3.58 23.19 -12.45
CA LYS A 4 -4.08 21.88 -12.90
C LYS A 4 -3.38 20.80 -12.07
N GLY A 5 -4.13 20.16 -11.19
CA GLY A 5 -3.65 19.02 -10.42
C GLY A 5 -3.08 17.97 -11.38
N VAL A 6 -1.90 17.44 -11.03
CA VAL A 6 -1.28 16.33 -11.74
C VAL A 6 -2.20 15.12 -11.58
N GLY A 7 -2.99 14.81 -12.60
CA GLY A 7 -3.86 13.64 -12.61
C GLY A 7 -3.00 12.38 -12.64
N LEU A 8 -3.06 11.58 -11.57
CA LEU A 8 -2.38 10.28 -11.46
C LEU A 8 -3.11 9.22 -12.30
N GLY A 9 -3.20 9.43 -13.61
CA GLY A 9 -3.85 8.49 -14.54
C GLY A 9 -5.36 8.32 -14.32
N ALA A 10 -6.01 7.68 -15.29
CA ALA A 10 -7.43 7.32 -15.23
C ALA A 10 -7.59 5.82 -14.95
N SER A 11 -8.57 5.44 -14.13
CA SER A 11 -8.98 4.05 -13.91
C SER A 11 -10.46 3.87 -14.28
N LEU A 12 -10.77 2.78 -14.97
CA LEU A 12 -12.14 2.33 -15.19
C LEU A 12 -12.70 1.71 -13.91
N LEU A 13 -13.98 1.99 -13.65
CA LEU A 13 -14.67 1.36 -12.52
C LEU A 13 -14.91 -0.12 -12.79
N VAL A 14 -14.59 -0.95 -11.78
CA VAL A 14 -14.82 -2.39 -11.79
C VAL A 14 -15.61 -2.81 -10.56
N PRO A 15 -16.36 -3.93 -10.62
CA PRO A 15 -17.09 -4.44 -9.47
C PRO A 15 -16.17 -4.75 -8.28
N SER A 16 -16.72 -4.62 -7.07
CA SER A 16 -16.01 -5.03 -5.85
C SER A 16 -15.87 -6.55 -5.80
N VAL A 17 -14.66 -7.01 -5.57
CA VAL A 17 -14.34 -8.43 -5.39
C VAL A 17 -14.94 -8.96 -4.09
N GLN A 18 -15.01 -8.14 -3.04
CA GLN A 18 -15.67 -8.52 -1.80
C GLN A 18 -17.17 -8.82 -1.98
N GLU A 19 -17.85 -8.11 -2.88
CA GLU A 19 -19.26 -8.42 -3.21
C GLU A 19 -19.36 -9.66 -4.11
N LEU A 20 -18.51 -9.77 -5.13
CA LEU A 20 -18.45 -10.96 -5.98
C LEU A 20 -18.20 -12.23 -5.17
N ALA A 21 -17.36 -12.16 -4.13
CA ALA A 21 -17.05 -13.29 -3.26
C ALA A 21 -18.24 -13.75 -2.37
N LYS A 22 -19.29 -12.92 -2.22
CA LYS A 22 -20.52 -13.30 -1.50
C LYS A 22 -21.51 -14.02 -2.40
N GLU A 23 -21.38 -13.89 -3.71
CA GLU A 23 -22.23 -14.59 -4.68
C GLU A 23 -21.90 -16.09 -4.72
N PRO A 24 -22.87 -16.97 -4.99
CA PRO A 24 -22.64 -18.41 -5.13
C PRO A 24 -21.96 -18.73 -6.48
N LEU A 25 -20.72 -18.27 -6.66
CA LEU A 25 -19.95 -18.47 -7.88
C LEU A 25 -19.48 -19.92 -7.99
N THR A 26 -19.88 -20.60 -9.07
CA THR A 26 -19.36 -21.95 -9.40
C THR A 26 -18.03 -21.90 -10.15
N LYS A 27 -17.69 -20.75 -10.75
CA LYS A 27 -16.44 -20.49 -11.45
C LYS A 27 -16.02 -19.03 -11.26
N VAL A 28 -14.71 -18.81 -11.17
CA VAL A 28 -14.14 -17.45 -11.16
C VAL A 28 -14.37 -16.80 -12.53
N PRO A 29 -14.81 -15.52 -12.60
CA PRO A 29 -15.01 -14.84 -13.88
C PRO A 29 -13.72 -14.77 -14.70
N THR A 30 -13.85 -14.88 -16.02
CA THR A 30 -12.73 -15.00 -16.97
C THR A 30 -11.72 -13.85 -16.89
N ARG A 31 -12.16 -12.67 -16.44
CA ARG A 31 -11.31 -11.49 -16.25
C ARG A 31 -10.32 -11.61 -15.09
N TYR A 32 -10.51 -12.55 -14.17
CA TYR A 32 -9.58 -12.81 -13.05
C TYR A 32 -8.73 -14.08 -13.26
N VAL A 33 -9.02 -14.86 -14.30
CA VAL A 33 -8.26 -16.07 -14.62
C VAL A 33 -6.96 -15.69 -15.34
N ARG A 34 -5.82 -16.01 -14.73
CA ARG A 34 -4.48 -15.88 -15.31
C ARG A 34 -4.09 -17.20 -15.97
N THR A 35 -4.02 -17.22 -17.30
CA THR A 35 -3.57 -18.37 -18.10
C THR A 35 -2.13 -18.22 -18.56
N ASP A 36 -1.55 -17.05 -18.30
CA ASP A 36 -0.24 -16.56 -18.67
C ASP A 36 0.82 -16.77 -17.58
N GLN A 37 0.41 -17.26 -16.40
CA GLN A 37 1.32 -17.57 -15.31
C GLN A 37 1.66 -19.06 -15.31
N ASP A 38 2.97 -19.36 -15.23
CA ASP A 38 3.44 -20.72 -15.03
C ASP A 38 2.94 -21.26 -13.67
N PRO A 39 2.59 -22.56 -13.58
CA PRO A 39 2.22 -23.17 -12.31
C PRO A 39 3.34 -22.98 -11.29
N LEU A 40 3.03 -22.34 -10.15
CA LEU A 40 3.99 -22.15 -9.08
C LEU A 40 4.42 -23.52 -8.52
N VAL A 41 5.67 -23.92 -8.75
CA VAL A 41 6.29 -25.10 -8.11
C VAL A 41 6.73 -24.69 -6.70
N VAL A 42 5.78 -24.60 -5.76
CA VAL A 42 6.04 -24.06 -4.41
C VAL A 42 6.66 -25.08 -3.46
N SER A 43 6.56 -26.39 -3.72
CA SER A 43 6.70 -27.35 -2.62
C SER A 43 8.11 -27.87 -2.31
N SER A 44 9.10 -27.75 -3.21
CA SER A 44 10.38 -28.48 -3.07
C SER A 44 11.64 -27.61 -2.90
N LEU A 45 11.57 -26.28 -3.05
CA LEU A 45 12.75 -25.41 -3.11
C LEU A 45 12.91 -24.45 -1.91
N LEU A 46 11.88 -24.32 -1.06
CA LEU A 46 11.79 -23.29 -0.01
C LEU A 46 12.89 -23.36 1.05
N SER A 47 13.50 -24.52 1.29
CA SER A 47 14.56 -24.68 2.30
C SER A 47 15.90 -24.07 1.88
N SER A 48 16.09 -23.78 0.59
CA SER A 48 17.34 -23.25 0.01
C SER A 48 17.22 -21.84 -0.57
N LEU A 49 16.03 -21.22 -0.47
CA LEU A 49 15.83 -19.89 -1.01
C LEU A 49 16.61 -18.84 -0.21
N PRO A 50 17.22 -17.86 -0.89
CA PRO A 50 17.78 -16.70 -0.23
C PRO A 50 16.73 -16.04 0.67
N LYS A 51 17.12 -15.61 1.87
CA LYS A 51 16.22 -14.91 2.79
C LYS A 51 16.17 -13.44 2.45
N VAL A 52 14.97 -12.87 2.46
CA VAL A 52 14.76 -11.43 2.26
C VAL A 52 15.61 -10.64 3.25
N PRO A 53 16.41 -9.66 2.80
CA PRO A 53 17.22 -8.83 3.70
C PRO A 53 16.35 -8.12 4.73
N ILE A 54 16.85 -8.03 5.97
CA ILE A 54 16.21 -7.30 7.07
C ILE A 54 17.13 -6.15 7.46
N ILE A 55 16.67 -4.91 7.36
CA ILE A 55 17.43 -3.70 7.70
C ILE A 55 17.01 -3.20 9.08
N ASP A 56 17.98 -2.95 9.95
CA ASP A 56 17.77 -2.46 11.30
C ASP A 56 17.97 -0.94 11.37
N MET A 57 16.88 -0.20 11.60
CA MET A 57 16.91 1.26 11.62
C MET A 57 17.65 1.85 12.82
N ASP A 58 17.71 1.13 13.94
CA ASP A 58 18.47 1.59 15.11
C ASP A 58 19.98 1.53 14.81
N LYS A 59 20.43 0.50 14.08
CA LYS A 59 21.84 0.38 13.65
C LYS A 59 22.22 1.43 12.61
N LEU A 60 21.35 1.70 11.64
CA LEU A 60 21.52 2.84 10.72
C LEU A 60 21.62 4.18 11.47
N SER A 61 21.00 4.26 12.64
CA SER A 61 21.01 5.45 13.47
C SER A 61 22.22 5.53 14.43
N CYS A 62 22.97 4.45 14.62
CA CYS A 62 24.08 4.32 15.56
C CYS A 62 25.44 4.53 14.88
N GLU A 63 26.26 5.46 15.35
CA GLU A 63 27.56 5.80 14.74
C GLU A 63 28.50 4.61 14.59
N ASP A 64 28.56 3.71 15.58
CA ASP A 64 29.49 2.56 15.56
C ASP A 64 29.10 1.44 14.59
N SER A 65 27.86 1.41 14.10
CA SER A 65 27.34 0.32 13.25
C SER A 65 26.62 0.80 11.99
N ALA A 66 26.62 2.12 11.75
CA ALA A 66 25.93 2.73 10.62
C ALA A 66 26.51 2.23 9.29
N ASP A 67 27.83 2.12 9.16
CA ASP A 67 28.49 1.74 7.90
C ASP A 67 28.12 0.32 7.46
N ASP A 68 28.18 -0.65 8.38
CA ASP A 68 27.83 -2.06 8.10
C ASP A 68 26.36 -2.20 7.66
N GLU A 69 25.45 -1.53 8.38
CA GLU A 69 24.02 -1.60 8.08
C GLU A 69 23.66 -0.80 6.82
N LEU A 70 24.40 0.28 6.52
CA LEU A 70 24.28 1.07 5.29
C LEU A 70 24.76 0.27 4.07
N GLU A 71 25.88 -0.46 4.17
CA GLU A 71 26.34 -1.35 3.10
C GLU A 71 25.31 -2.46 2.83
N LYS A 72 24.75 -3.02 3.89
CA LYS A 72 23.68 -4.02 3.78
C LYS A 72 22.41 -3.46 3.13
N LEU A 73 22.02 -2.22 3.46
CA LEU A 73 20.93 -1.51 2.78
C LEU A 73 21.26 -1.28 1.30
N HIS A 74 22.46 -0.82 0.98
CA HIS A 74 22.92 -0.62 -0.40
C HIS A 74 22.83 -1.92 -1.21
N ARG A 75 23.34 -3.02 -0.65
CA ARG A 75 23.29 -4.35 -1.28
C ARG A 75 21.84 -4.83 -1.46
N ALA A 76 20.97 -4.66 -0.46
CA ALA A 76 19.56 -5.00 -0.58
C ALA A 76 18.87 -4.21 -1.71
N CYS A 77 19.14 -2.91 -1.83
CA CYS A 77 18.63 -2.09 -2.93
C CYS A 77 19.11 -2.58 -4.30
N LYS A 78 20.40 -2.94 -4.43
CA LYS A 78 21.03 -3.33 -5.70
C LYS A 78 20.68 -4.74 -6.16
N GLU A 79 20.68 -5.70 -5.24
CA GLU A 79 20.55 -7.12 -5.56
C GLU A 79 19.11 -7.62 -5.44
N TRP A 80 18.33 -7.05 -4.51
CA TRP A 80 16.96 -7.50 -4.24
C TRP A 80 15.89 -6.53 -4.76
N GLY A 81 16.12 -5.22 -4.63
CA GLY A 81 15.11 -4.21 -4.90
C GLY A 81 13.98 -4.15 -3.85
N PHE A 82 14.02 -5.00 -2.83
CA PHE A 82 13.12 -4.98 -1.67
C PHE A 82 13.79 -5.56 -0.42
N PHE A 83 13.31 -5.15 0.76
CA PHE A 83 13.81 -5.58 2.05
C PHE A 83 12.76 -5.34 3.14
N GLN A 84 12.91 -6.01 4.27
CA GLN A 84 12.14 -5.72 5.48
C GLN A 84 12.89 -4.71 6.34
N ILE A 85 12.15 -3.92 7.12
CA ILE A 85 12.74 -2.99 8.08
C ILE A 85 12.26 -3.35 9.48
N ILE A 86 13.16 -3.39 10.44
CA ILE A 86 12.86 -3.53 11.88
C ILE A 86 13.35 -2.30 12.63
N ASN A 87 12.88 -2.14 13.87
CA ASN A 87 13.21 -1.01 14.74
C ASN A 87 12.95 0.36 14.09
N HIS A 88 11.96 0.43 13.20
CA HIS A 88 11.65 1.62 12.38
C HIS A 88 11.00 2.79 13.16
N GLY A 89 10.97 2.76 14.49
CA GLY A 89 10.43 3.83 15.34
C GLY A 89 8.90 3.98 15.34
N VAL A 90 8.15 3.19 14.57
CA VAL A 90 6.67 3.18 14.60
C VAL A 90 6.22 2.21 15.69
N SER A 91 5.42 2.69 16.64
CA SER A 91 5.00 1.88 17.78
C SER A 91 4.08 0.72 17.36
N LEU A 92 4.28 -0.46 17.97
CA LEU A 92 3.44 -1.63 17.73
C LEU A 92 1.93 -1.35 17.96
N PRO A 93 1.52 -0.63 19.02
CA PRO A 93 0.10 -0.30 19.21
C PRO A 93 -0.48 0.55 18.07
N LEU A 94 0.31 1.44 17.45
CA LEU A 94 -0.14 2.23 16.31
C LEU A 94 -0.34 1.36 15.07
N MET A 95 0.57 0.42 14.81
CA MET A 95 0.46 -0.55 13.71
C MET A 95 -0.75 -1.46 13.88
N GLU A 96 -0.98 -1.99 15.08
CA GLU A 96 -2.16 -2.82 15.39
C GLU A 96 -3.46 -2.03 15.26
N ARG A 97 -3.46 -0.76 15.68
CA ARG A 97 -4.59 0.13 15.45
C ARG A 97 -4.84 0.34 13.96
N MET A 98 -3.81 0.56 13.15
CA MET A 98 -3.98 0.73 11.70
C MET A 98 -4.60 -0.50 11.05
N LYS A 99 -4.11 -1.70 11.40
CA LYS A 99 -4.68 -2.97 10.91
C LYS A 99 -6.17 -3.07 11.29
N LYS A 100 -6.50 -2.80 12.56
CA LYS A 100 -7.87 -2.82 13.05
C LYS A 100 -8.77 -1.83 12.30
N GLU A 101 -8.40 -0.56 12.23
CA GLU A 101 -9.24 0.46 11.58
C GLU A 101 -9.38 0.22 10.07
N THR A 102 -8.36 -0.36 9.42
CA THR A 102 -8.46 -0.81 8.02
C THR A 102 -9.48 -1.92 7.89
N GLN A 103 -9.42 -2.95 8.75
CA GLN A 103 -10.41 -4.04 8.75
C GLN A 103 -11.83 -3.51 8.99
N GLU A 104 -12.01 -2.61 9.96
CA GLU A 104 -13.31 -2.00 10.25
C GLU A 104 -13.84 -1.19 9.05
N PHE A 105 -12.96 -0.46 8.34
CA PHE A 105 -13.34 0.22 7.11
C PHE A 105 -13.84 -0.74 6.01
N PHE A 106 -13.15 -1.86 5.78
CA PHE A 106 -13.57 -2.85 4.76
C PHE A 106 -14.81 -3.67 5.18
N LYS A 107 -15.12 -3.73 6.48
CA LYS A 107 -16.36 -4.32 7.02
C LYS A 107 -17.58 -3.41 6.87
N LEU A 108 -17.40 -2.12 6.57
CA LEU A 108 -18.51 -1.22 6.28
C LEU A 108 -19.38 -1.76 5.14
N SER A 109 -20.66 -1.38 5.14
CA SER A 109 -21.57 -1.72 4.04
C SER A 109 -21.05 -1.14 2.72
N MET A 110 -21.48 -1.72 1.60
CA MET A 110 -21.12 -1.17 0.30
C MET A 110 -21.62 0.25 0.10
N ASP A 111 -22.76 0.62 0.67
CA ASP A 111 -23.31 1.97 0.56
C ASP A 111 -22.42 2.99 1.29
N GLU A 112 -21.85 2.62 2.44
CA GLU A 112 -20.87 3.46 3.14
C GLU A 112 -19.55 3.55 2.37
N LYS A 113 -19.05 2.42 1.83
CA LYS A 113 -17.80 2.42 1.04
C LYS A 113 -17.93 3.16 -0.29
N LYS A 114 -19.09 3.11 -0.94
CA LYS A 114 -19.39 3.84 -2.18
C LYS A 114 -19.31 5.35 -2.04
N LYS A 115 -19.44 5.90 -0.83
CA LYS A 115 -19.18 7.33 -0.58
C LYS A 115 -17.74 7.73 -0.91
N PHE A 116 -16.84 6.76 -0.90
CA PHE A 116 -15.43 6.94 -1.24
C PHE A 116 -15.06 6.29 -2.58
N TRP A 117 -16.03 5.88 -3.39
CA TRP A 117 -15.75 5.22 -4.67
C TRP A 117 -14.90 6.12 -5.56
N GLN A 118 -13.96 5.51 -6.29
CA GLN A 118 -13.19 6.21 -7.32
C GLN A 118 -14.14 6.89 -8.31
N LYS A 119 -13.75 8.08 -8.79
CA LYS A 119 -14.46 8.76 -9.87
C LYS A 119 -13.82 8.35 -11.20
N ASN A 120 -14.57 8.49 -12.29
CA ASN A 120 -13.98 8.34 -13.62
C ASN A 120 -12.78 9.28 -13.73
N GLU A 121 -11.66 8.74 -14.23
CA GLU A 121 -10.40 9.48 -14.37
C GLU A 121 -9.70 9.87 -13.04
N ASP A 122 -10.04 9.20 -11.94
CA ASP A 122 -9.34 9.31 -10.66
C ASP A 122 -8.95 7.92 -10.14
N ILE A 123 -7.78 7.80 -9.54
CA ILE A 123 -7.31 6.55 -8.93
C ILE A 123 -7.48 6.53 -7.41
N GLU A 124 -7.76 7.69 -6.79
CA GLU A 124 -7.97 7.79 -5.36
C GLU A 124 -9.41 7.40 -4.97
N GLY A 125 -9.53 6.70 -3.85
CA GLY A 125 -10.78 6.17 -3.33
C GLY A 125 -10.82 4.64 -3.29
N PHE A 126 -12.02 4.12 -3.07
CA PHE A 126 -12.35 2.70 -3.06
C PHE A 126 -12.59 2.21 -4.49
N GLY A 127 -11.89 1.15 -4.90
CA GLY A 127 -11.97 0.58 -6.24
C GLY A 127 -10.72 -0.23 -6.58
N GLN A 128 -10.46 -0.46 -7.87
CA GLN A 128 -9.16 -0.97 -8.33
C GLN A 128 -8.42 0.15 -9.06
N ALA A 129 -7.15 0.34 -8.71
CA ALA A 129 -6.31 1.32 -9.38
C ALA A 129 -5.77 0.76 -10.71
N PHE A 130 -5.53 1.65 -11.68
CA PHE A 130 -4.88 1.33 -12.96
C PHE A 130 -5.61 0.32 -13.86
N VAL A 131 -6.94 0.34 -13.87
CA VAL A 131 -7.74 -0.40 -14.85
C VAL A 131 -7.87 0.44 -16.12
N VAL A 132 -7.18 0.04 -17.20
CA VAL A 132 -7.07 0.81 -18.44
C VAL A 132 -7.92 0.27 -19.59
N SER A 133 -8.40 -0.97 -19.53
CA SER A 133 -9.29 -1.55 -20.55
C SER A 133 -10.25 -2.61 -19.98
N ASN A 134 -11.30 -2.95 -20.74
CA ASN A 134 -12.28 -3.97 -20.35
C ASN A 134 -11.75 -5.40 -20.49
N GLU A 135 -10.72 -5.59 -21.31
CA GLU A 135 -10.05 -6.86 -21.60
C GLU A 135 -8.93 -7.15 -20.61
N GLN A 136 -8.47 -6.13 -19.88
CA GLN A 136 -7.45 -6.25 -18.86
C GLN A 136 -7.86 -7.27 -17.80
N LYS A 137 -6.91 -8.16 -17.46
CA LYS A 137 -7.03 -9.08 -16.34
C LYS A 137 -6.95 -8.34 -15.01
N LEU A 138 -7.89 -8.63 -14.13
CA LEU A 138 -8.03 -7.97 -12.83
C LEU A 138 -7.46 -8.85 -11.72
N ASP A 139 -7.07 -8.20 -10.63
CA ASP A 139 -6.63 -8.88 -9.43
C ASP A 139 -7.84 -9.21 -8.55
N TRP A 140 -7.77 -10.31 -7.81
CA TRP A 140 -8.81 -10.71 -6.87
C TRP A 140 -8.68 -9.93 -5.54
N ALA A 141 -8.82 -8.61 -5.63
CA ALA A 141 -8.67 -7.69 -4.51
C ALA A 141 -9.54 -6.43 -4.67
N ASP A 142 -9.92 -5.83 -3.54
CA ASP A 142 -10.43 -4.46 -3.47
C ASP A 142 -9.35 -3.56 -2.85
N ILE A 143 -9.21 -2.34 -3.36
CA ILE A 143 -8.20 -1.37 -2.92
C ILE A 143 -8.88 -0.11 -2.40
N PHE A 144 -8.28 0.51 -1.39
CA PHE A 144 -8.54 1.89 -1.02
C PHE A 144 -7.25 2.68 -1.18
N TYR A 145 -7.18 3.55 -2.19
CA TYR A 145 -5.98 4.31 -2.52
C TYR A 145 -6.16 5.78 -2.11
N LEU A 146 -5.15 6.37 -1.48
CA LEU A 146 -5.22 7.74 -1.00
C LEU A 146 -3.85 8.41 -1.10
N VAL A 147 -3.82 9.58 -1.71
CA VAL A 147 -2.65 10.47 -1.65
C VAL A 147 -2.70 11.23 -0.34
N THR A 148 -1.66 11.04 0.47
CA THR A 148 -1.62 11.57 1.83
C THR A 148 -0.71 12.78 1.99
N LEU A 149 0.22 13.02 1.07
CA LEU A 149 1.16 14.13 1.11
C LEU A 149 1.45 14.68 -0.29
N PRO A 150 1.74 16.00 -0.41
CA PRO A 150 1.55 17.02 0.63
C PRO A 150 0.07 17.30 0.95
N ASP A 151 -0.22 17.96 2.07
CA ASP A 151 -1.59 18.17 2.56
C ASP A 151 -2.50 18.90 1.57
N ASN A 152 -1.94 19.81 0.77
CA ASN A 152 -2.68 20.64 -0.19
C ASN A 152 -3.18 19.86 -1.42
N ILE A 153 -2.70 18.63 -1.66
CA ILE A 153 -3.19 17.80 -2.77
C ILE A 153 -4.19 16.72 -2.32
N ARG A 154 -4.47 16.62 -1.01
CA ARG A 154 -5.47 15.68 -0.50
C ARG A 154 -6.85 16.05 -1.04
N LYS A 155 -7.55 15.05 -1.58
CA LYS A 155 -8.92 15.23 -2.10
C LYS A 155 -9.87 15.61 -0.96
N PRO A 156 -10.55 16.78 -1.01
CA PRO A 156 -11.42 17.26 0.07
C PRO A 156 -12.60 16.34 0.38
N HIS A 157 -13.00 15.51 -0.58
CA HIS A 157 -14.12 14.59 -0.44
C HIS A 157 -13.72 13.20 0.09
N LEU A 158 -12.42 12.89 0.18
CA LEU A 158 -11.93 11.59 0.66
C LEU A 158 -11.41 11.71 2.10
N PHE A 159 -10.21 12.29 2.27
CA PHE A 159 -9.49 12.26 3.55
C PHE A 159 -10.30 12.83 4.73
N PRO A 160 -10.96 14.01 4.61
CA PRO A 160 -11.73 14.57 5.72
C PRO A 160 -12.95 13.74 6.13
N ASN A 161 -13.53 12.98 5.18
CA ASN A 161 -14.76 12.21 5.37
C ASN A 161 -14.53 10.78 5.85
N LEU A 162 -13.27 10.35 5.98
CA LEU A 162 -12.95 9.04 6.55
C LEU A 162 -13.46 8.93 7.99
N PRO A 163 -13.86 7.73 8.45
CA PRO A 163 -14.20 7.49 9.85
C PRO A 163 -13.11 8.04 10.77
N LEU A 164 -13.49 8.80 11.80
CA LEU A 164 -12.54 9.52 12.67
C LEU A 164 -11.43 8.61 13.23
N PRO A 165 -11.70 7.38 13.71
CA PRO A 165 -10.64 6.48 14.17
C PRO A 165 -9.63 6.16 13.07
N PHE A 166 -10.10 5.87 11.85
CA PHE A 166 -9.27 5.53 10.70
C PHE A 166 -8.45 6.72 10.19
N ARG A 167 -9.08 7.89 10.06
CA ARG A 167 -8.41 9.14 9.69
C ARG A 167 -7.28 9.50 10.66
N SER A 168 -7.54 9.32 11.95
CA SER A 168 -6.58 9.66 13.01
C SER A 168 -5.35 8.76 12.98
N VAL A 169 -5.53 7.44 12.78
CA VAL A 169 -4.39 6.52 12.68
C VAL A 169 -3.57 6.74 11.41
N ILE A 170 -4.22 7.04 10.27
CA ILE A 170 -3.52 7.42 9.04
C ILE A 170 -2.67 8.67 9.27
N HIS A 171 -3.24 9.72 9.88
CA HIS A 171 -2.52 10.95 10.17
C HIS A 171 -1.29 10.70 11.07
N LEU A 172 -1.43 9.92 12.14
CA LEU A 172 -0.32 9.57 13.02
C LEU A 172 0.78 8.78 12.28
N LEU A 173 0.41 7.81 11.46
CA LEU A 173 1.37 7.04 10.66
C LEU A 173 2.13 7.91 9.66
N ILE A 174 1.45 8.86 9.00
CA ILE A 174 2.10 9.81 8.10
C ILE A 174 3.13 10.64 8.86
N CYS A 175 2.76 11.21 10.01
CA CYS A 175 3.66 12.04 10.82
C CYS A 175 4.92 11.27 11.26
N VAL A 176 4.76 10.03 11.72
CA VAL A 176 5.91 9.19 12.13
C VAL A 176 6.73 8.74 10.92
N GLY A 177 6.07 8.37 9.82
CA GLY A 177 6.74 7.92 8.59
C GLY A 177 7.61 9.00 7.95
N ILE A 178 7.12 10.25 7.89
CA ILE A 178 7.93 11.38 7.41
C ILE A 178 9.15 11.57 8.30
N TYR A 179 8.99 11.49 9.62
CA TYR A 179 10.09 11.65 10.57
C TYR A 179 11.17 10.58 10.36
N ALA A 180 10.77 9.30 10.26
CA ALA A 180 11.69 8.20 10.00
C ALA A 180 12.41 8.34 8.65
N PHE A 181 11.68 8.69 7.58
CA PHE A 181 12.27 8.87 6.25
C PHE A 181 13.27 10.03 6.21
N LYS A 182 12.97 11.15 6.87
CA LYS A 182 13.90 12.29 6.97
C LYS A 182 15.21 11.92 7.66
N GLN A 183 15.17 11.06 8.68
CA GLN A 183 16.40 10.61 9.34
C GLN A 183 17.29 9.78 8.41
N VAL A 184 16.70 8.85 7.64
CA VAL A 184 17.45 8.01 6.69
C VAL A 184 18.08 8.87 5.58
N VAL A 185 17.30 9.75 4.96
CA VAL A 185 17.78 10.58 3.84
C VAL A 185 18.86 11.56 4.29
N HIS A 186 18.76 12.12 5.50
CA HIS A 186 19.79 13.03 6.00
C HIS A 186 21.14 12.31 6.21
N LYS A 187 21.11 11.05 6.65
CA LYS A 187 22.32 10.25 6.87
C LYS A 187 22.92 9.68 5.57
N SER A 188 22.11 9.41 4.55
CA SER A 188 22.64 8.91 3.26
C SER A 188 23.27 9.99 2.37
N GLN A 189 23.20 11.27 2.79
CA GLN A 189 23.82 12.41 2.12
C GLN A 189 25.08 12.94 2.82
N LEU A 190 25.44 12.38 3.97
CA LEU A 190 26.69 12.63 4.70
C LEU A 190 27.67 11.50 4.42
#